data_AF-A0A8B8NZS0-F1
#
_entry.id   AF-A0A8B8NZS0-F1
#
_cell.length_a   1.000
_cell.length_b   1.000
_cell.length_c   1.000
_cell.angle_alpha   90.00
_cell.angle_beta   90.00
_cell.angle_gamma   90.00
#
_symmetry.space_group_name_H-M   'P 1'
#
loop_
_entity.id
_entity.type
_entity.pdbx_description
1 polymer ?
#
loop_
_entity_poly.entity_id
_entity_poly.type
_entity_poly.pdbx_seq_one_letter_code
_entity_poly.pdbx_strand_id
1 'polypeptide(L)'
;MAQTMMLMPSVSGHSVDLKRPDRLLQLQIQRLRPNSSSFSRNPPFSPLPSPAASRRSSAVFALFKSKTKAPIKKVEKPKQKVEDGIFGTSGGIGFTKENELFVGRVAMIGFAASLLGEAITGKGILAQLNLETGVPIYEAEPLLLFFILFTLLGAIGALGDRGQFVDDPATGVEGAVIPPGKGLRSALGLKEGGPLFGFTKANELFVGRLAQLGFAFSLIGEIITGKGALAQLNIETGVPISEIEPLVLFNVLFFFIAALNPGTGKFVTDEDLQD
;
A
#
# COMPACT_ATOMS: atom_id res chain seq x y z
N MET A 1 -17.28 -51.16 46.13
CA MET A 1 -17.09 -50.22 47.25
C MET A 1 -15.66 -49.73 47.22
N ALA A 2 -15.46 -48.44 47.56
CA ALA A 2 -14.20 -47.67 47.60
C ALA A 2 -13.64 -47.21 46.24
N GLN A 3 -13.19 -45.96 46.06
CA GLN A 3 -13.50 -44.67 46.67
C GLN A 3 -12.92 -43.61 45.71
N THR A 4 -13.72 -42.61 45.37
CA THR A 4 -13.40 -41.47 44.49
C THR A 4 -12.51 -40.45 45.20
N MET A 5 -11.48 -39.93 44.53
CA MET A 5 -10.83 -38.66 44.91
C MET A 5 -10.81 -37.71 43.69
N MET A 6 -11.72 -36.73 43.73
CA MET A 6 -11.64 -35.48 42.98
C MET A 6 -11.00 -34.42 43.88
N LEU A 7 -10.05 -33.64 43.37
CA LEU A 7 -9.38 -32.56 44.09
C LEU A 7 -9.29 -31.30 43.21
N MET A 8 -10.21 -30.36 43.47
CA MET A 8 -10.17 -28.88 43.39
C MET A 8 -11.56 -28.43 43.91
N PRO A 9 -11.79 -27.23 44.50
CA PRO A 9 -10.95 -26.04 44.62
C PRO A 9 -10.87 -25.46 46.08
N SER A 10 -9.96 -24.53 46.35
CA SER A 10 -10.14 -23.63 47.51
C SER A 10 -9.50 -22.25 47.31
N VAL A 11 -10.35 -21.25 47.48
CA VAL A 11 -10.10 -19.81 47.48
C VAL A 11 -9.80 -19.35 48.91
N SER A 12 -8.73 -18.58 49.09
CA SER A 12 -8.49 -17.64 50.20
C SER A 12 -7.47 -16.63 49.68
N GLY A 13 -7.69 -15.31 49.62
CA GLY A 13 -8.36 -14.44 50.56
C GLY A 13 -7.31 -13.49 51.14
N HIS A 14 -6.90 -12.47 50.37
CA HIS A 14 -6.15 -11.31 50.86
C HIS A 14 -6.79 -10.04 50.28
N SER A 15 -7.46 -9.32 51.16
CA SER A 15 -8.06 -8.00 50.95
C SER A 15 -6.98 -6.92 50.99
N VAL A 16 -6.83 -6.13 49.92
CA VAL A 16 -6.17 -4.82 49.98
C VAL A 16 -6.99 -3.80 49.19
N ASP A 17 -7.18 -2.68 49.86
CA ASP A 17 -8.13 -1.60 49.70
C ASP A 17 -7.96 -0.77 48.40
N LEU A 18 -9.09 -0.25 47.92
CA LEU A 18 -9.26 0.42 46.64
C LEU A 18 -9.31 1.95 46.85
N LYS A 19 -8.17 2.66 46.77
CA LYS A 19 -8.16 4.14 46.60
C LYS A 19 -6.76 4.71 46.38
N ARG A 20 -6.44 5.07 45.12
CA ARG A 20 -5.63 6.23 44.68
C ARG A 20 -5.38 6.15 43.17
N PRO A 21 -5.83 7.13 42.35
CA PRO A 21 -5.33 7.29 41.00
C PRO A 21 -4.10 8.20 40.99
N ASP A 22 -2.97 7.67 40.54
CA ASP A 22 -1.71 8.40 40.42
C ASP A 22 -1.74 9.42 39.27
N ARG A 23 -1.26 10.62 39.63
CA ARG A 23 -1.35 11.91 38.94
C ARG A 23 -0.48 12.06 37.67
N LEU A 24 -0.05 10.96 37.04
CA LEU A 24 0.87 11.03 35.89
C LEU A 24 0.21 10.79 34.52
N LEU A 25 -1.02 10.29 34.49
CA LEU A 25 -1.80 10.14 33.25
C LEU A 25 -2.66 11.37 32.88
N GLN A 26 -2.71 12.39 33.75
CA GLN A 26 -3.56 13.57 33.56
C GLN A 26 -2.85 14.77 32.91
N LEU A 27 -1.52 14.73 32.79
CA LEU A 27 -0.72 15.84 32.25
C LEU A 27 -0.51 15.81 30.74
N GLN A 28 -0.90 14.73 30.04
CA GLN A 28 -0.61 14.57 28.61
C GLN A 28 -1.84 14.69 27.70
N ILE A 29 -3.05 14.84 28.25
CA ILE A 29 -4.32 14.93 27.48
C ILE A 29 -4.86 16.38 27.41
N GLN A 30 -4.16 17.37 27.98
CA GLN A 30 -4.63 18.78 28.02
C GLN A 30 -3.98 19.75 27.02
N ARG A 31 -3.24 19.27 26.01
CA ARG A 31 -2.86 20.12 24.88
C ARG A 31 -3.54 19.62 23.62
N LEU A 32 -4.25 20.55 22.97
CA LEU A 32 -4.92 20.45 21.66
C LEU A 32 -6.43 20.14 21.72
N ARG A 33 -7.21 21.10 22.22
CA ARG A 33 -8.53 21.40 21.62
C ARG A 33 -8.86 22.91 21.73
N PRO A 34 -9.25 23.58 20.64
CA PRO A 34 -9.64 24.98 20.66
C PRO A 34 -11.13 25.10 20.96
N ASN A 35 -11.51 25.91 21.96
CA ASN A 35 -12.89 26.34 22.15
C ASN A 35 -13.04 27.78 21.65
N SER A 36 -13.73 27.90 20.52
CA SER A 36 -14.39 29.12 20.08
C SER A 36 -15.75 29.25 20.77
N SER A 37 -16.22 30.50 20.85
CA SER A 37 -17.55 30.97 21.31
C SER A 37 -17.67 31.43 22.77
N SER A 38 -17.81 32.76 22.92
CA SER A 38 -18.79 33.48 23.77
C SER A 38 -18.47 34.97 23.70
N PHE A 39 -19.10 35.72 22.79
CA PHE A 39 -20.26 36.58 23.05
C PHE A 39 -20.02 37.72 24.07
N SER A 40 -19.92 38.95 23.52
CA SER A 40 -20.59 40.19 23.96
C SER A 40 -20.64 40.50 25.47
N ARG A 41 -19.92 41.56 25.88
CA ARG A 41 -20.42 42.60 26.82
C ARG A 41 -19.46 43.81 26.91
N ASN A 42 -19.95 44.99 26.52
CA ASN A 42 -19.43 46.32 26.88
C ASN A 42 -20.27 46.86 28.08
N PRO A 43 -19.92 48.00 28.73
CA PRO A 43 -19.01 48.14 29.88
C PRO A 43 -19.76 48.76 31.10
N PRO A 44 -19.08 49.32 32.11
CA PRO A 44 -19.52 50.66 32.52
C PRO A 44 -18.40 51.68 32.68
N PHE A 45 -18.78 52.92 32.37
CA PHE A 45 -18.05 54.16 32.51
C PHE A 45 -17.79 54.54 33.98
N SER A 46 -16.66 55.21 34.22
CA SER A 46 -16.52 56.24 35.25
C SER A 46 -15.50 57.30 34.81
N PRO A 47 -15.83 58.61 34.85
CA PRO A 47 -14.99 59.71 34.33
C PRO A 47 -14.23 60.44 35.44
N LEU A 48 -13.08 61.07 35.13
CA LEU A 48 -12.62 62.39 35.61
C LEU A 48 -11.28 62.82 34.93
N PRO A 49 -10.79 64.08 35.06
CA PRO A 49 -10.72 65.04 33.96
C PRO A 49 -9.30 65.35 33.46
N SER A 50 -9.23 65.99 32.29
CA SER A 50 -8.03 66.44 31.58
C SER A 50 -7.22 67.52 32.32
N PRO A 51 -5.98 67.81 31.87
CA PRO A 51 -5.88 68.95 30.94
C PRO A 51 -4.88 68.81 29.78
N ALA A 52 -5.34 69.34 28.64
CA ALA A 52 -4.64 70.05 27.57
C ALA A 52 -3.16 69.71 27.26
N ALA A 53 -2.95 69.18 26.04
CA ALA A 53 -1.81 69.60 25.22
C ALA A 53 -2.19 69.54 23.73
N SER A 54 -2.15 70.71 23.10
CA SER A 54 -2.19 70.92 21.66
C SER A 54 -1.19 70.03 20.93
N ARG A 55 -1.64 69.32 19.87
CA ARG A 55 -0.76 68.87 18.78
C ARG A 55 -1.55 68.59 17.50
N ARG A 56 -1.02 69.19 16.44
CA ARG A 56 -1.50 69.30 15.06
C ARG A 56 -2.01 67.98 14.47
N SER A 57 -3.15 68.06 13.79
CA SER A 57 -3.71 66.99 12.97
C SER A 57 -2.85 66.76 11.71
N SER A 58 -2.00 65.74 11.71
CA SER A 58 -1.51 65.15 10.45
C SER A 58 -2.44 64.02 10.07
N ALA A 59 -3.26 64.24 9.03
CA ALA A 59 -4.07 63.20 8.42
C ALA A 59 -3.13 62.15 7.79
N VAL A 60 -2.98 61.01 8.45
CA VAL A 60 -2.31 59.84 7.88
C VAL A 60 -3.29 59.21 6.89
N PHE A 61 -3.11 59.50 5.61
CA PHE A 61 -3.79 58.77 4.55
C PHE A 61 -3.15 57.38 4.44
N ALA A 62 -3.87 56.35 4.89
CA ALA A 62 -3.49 54.96 4.64
C ALA A 62 -3.74 54.65 3.15
N LEU A 63 -2.66 54.54 2.37
CA LEU A 63 -2.71 54.02 1.01
C LEU A 63 -2.96 52.51 1.07
N PHE A 64 -4.24 52.12 1.09
CA PHE A 64 -4.64 50.73 0.91
C PHE A 64 -4.24 50.29 -0.51
N LYS A 65 -3.14 49.54 -0.62
CA LYS A 65 -2.90 48.71 -1.80
C LYS A 65 -4.02 47.67 -1.85
N SER A 66 -4.97 47.85 -2.77
CA SER A 66 -5.93 46.81 -3.13
C SER A 66 -5.14 45.55 -3.47
N LYS A 67 -5.34 44.47 -2.70
CA LYS A 67 -4.88 43.15 -3.12
C LYS A 67 -5.37 42.93 -4.53
N THR A 68 -4.45 42.77 -5.47
CA THR A 68 -4.73 42.25 -6.82
C THR A 68 -5.59 41.01 -6.63
N LYS A 69 -6.85 41.12 -7.04
CA LYS A 69 -7.79 40.00 -7.07
C LYS A 69 -7.11 38.92 -7.91
N ALA A 70 -6.80 37.78 -7.31
CA ALA A 70 -6.36 36.62 -8.07
C ALA A 70 -7.33 36.44 -9.25
N PRO A 71 -6.84 36.19 -10.47
CA PRO A 71 -7.70 36.05 -11.63
C PRO A 71 -8.77 35.01 -11.28
N ILE A 72 -10.03 35.38 -11.51
CA ILE A 72 -11.19 34.52 -11.31
C ILE A 72 -10.85 33.20 -11.99
N LYS A 73 -10.76 32.12 -11.20
CA LYS A 73 -10.53 30.76 -11.70
C LYS A 73 -11.44 30.58 -12.91
N LYS A 74 -10.83 30.34 -14.08
CA LYS A 74 -11.54 29.95 -15.29
C LYS A 74 -12.53 28.87 -14.91
N VAL A 75 -13.74 28.98 -15.45
CA VAL A 75 -14.85 28.00 -15.40
C VAL A 75 -14.27 26.62 -15.13
N GLU A 76 -14.40 26.14 -13.88
CA GLU A 76 -13.98 24.79 -13.50
C GLU A 76 -14.74 23.86 -14.44
N LYS A 77 -14.01 23.20 -15.36
CA LYS A 77 -14.57 22.10 -16.12
C LYS A 77 -15.17 21.13 -15.08
N PRO A 78 -16.38 20.60 -15.31
CA PRO A 78 -16.99 19.70 -14.34
C PRO A 78 -16.01 18.55 -14.08
N LYS A 79 -15.53 18.44 -12.83
CA LYS A 79 -14.60 17.39 -12.42
C LYS A 79 -15.17 16.04 -12.87
N GLN A 80 -14.50 15.39 -13.81
CA GLN A 80 -14.98 14.13 -14.33
C GLN A 80 -14.83 13.09 -13.22
N LYS A 81 -15.95 12.51 -12.79
CA LYS A 81 -15.96 11.42 -11.81
C LYS A 81 -15.47 10.17 -12.54
N VAL A 82 -14.24 9.76 -12.27
CA VAL A 82 -13.67 8.52 -12.78
C VAL A 82 -14.19 7.37 -11.90
N GLU A 83 -14.58 6.26 -12.53
CA GLU A 83 -15.13 5.06 -11.88
C GLU A 83 -14.03 4.02 -11.65
N ASP A 84 -12.99 4.40 -10.92
CA ASP A 84 -11.75 3.63 -10.71
C ASP A 84 -11.48 3.27 -9.24
N GLY A 85 -12.40 3.58 -8.33
CA GLY A 85 -12.29 3.21 -6.92
C GLY A 85 -12.63 1.74 -6.66
N ILE A 86 -12.72 1.38 -5.37
CA ILE A 86 -13.07 0.04 -4.93
C ILE A 86 -14.37 -0.44 -5.61
N PHE A 87 -14.34 -1.62 -6.23
CA PHE A 87 -15.41 -2.18 -7.05
C PHE A 87 -16.00 -1.21 -8.10
N GLY A 88 -15.19 -0.30 -8.65
CA GLY A 88 -15.60 0.69 -9.68
C GLY A 88 -16.30 1.93 -9.12
N THR A 89 -16.27 2.15 -7.81
CA THR A 89 -16.92 3.34 -7.22
C THR A 89 -16.20 4.63 -7.58
N SER A 90 -16.93 5.71 -7.87
CA SER A 90 -16.33 7.02 -8.16
C SER A 90 -16.02 7.85 -6.92
N GLY A 91 -15.92 7.21 -5.75
CA GLY A 91 -15.89 7.87 -4.43
C GLY A 91 -14.49 8.31 -3.98
N GLY A 92 -13.44 8.06 -4.78
CA GLY A 92 -12.06 8.25 -4.36
C GLY A 92 -11.63 7.32 -3.22
N ILE A 93 -12.33 6.20 -3.04
CA ILE A 93 -12.05 5.16 -2.04
C ILE A 93 -11.42 3.97 -2.76
N GLY A 94 -10.40 3.34 -2.17
CA GLY A 94 -9.72 2.17 -2.73
C GLY A 94 -8.24 2.43 -3.00
N PHE A 95 -7.57 1.42 -3.54
CA PHE A 95 -6.17 1.49 -3.91
C PHE A 95 -5.94 2.48 -5.04
N THR A 96 -4.74 3.09 -5.03
CA THR A 96 -4.15 3.75 -6.18
C THR A 96 -3.29 2.74 -6.94
N LYS A 97 -2.95 3.03 -8.19
CA LYS A 97 -2.01 2.17 -8.94
C LYS A 97 -0.66 1.99 -8.25
N GLU A 98 -0.21 2.95 -7.43
CA GLU A 98 1.01 2.79 -6.61
C GLU A 98 0.84 1.73 -5.52
N ASN A 99 -0.33 1.70 -4.86
CA ASN A 99 -0.63 0.69 -3.85
C ASN A 99 -0.71 -0.70 -4.48
N GLU A 100 -1.37 -0.82 -5.63
CA GLU A 100 -1.42 -2.08 -6.37
C GLU A 100 -0.02 -2.53 -6.80
N LEU A 101 0.82 -1.61 -7.28
CA LEU A 101 2.20 -1.90 -7.67
C LEU A 101 3.00 -2.44 -6.48
N PHE A 102 2.85 -1.84 -5.30
CA PHE A 102 3.49 -2.34 -4.08
C PHE A 102 3.02 -3.74 -3.71
N VAL A 103 1.70 -3.98 -3.68
CA VAL A 103 1.14 -5.30 -3.39
C VAL A 103 1.60 -6.33 -4.42
N GLY A 104 1.68 -5.95 -5.70
CA GLY A 104 2.24 -6.76 -6.77
C GLY A 104 3.70 -7.17 -6.51
N ARG A 105 4.55 -6.25 -6.03
CA ARG A 105 5.95 -6.57 -5.64
C ARG A 105 6.02 -7.54 -4.47
N VAL A 106 5.17 -7.37 -3.47
CA VAL A 106 5.08 -8.31 -2.35
C VAL A 106 4.67 -9.70 -2.84
N ALA A 107 3.70 -9.78 -3.76
CA ALA A 107 3.28 -11.04 -4.37
C ALA A 107 4.39 -11.67 -5.22
N MET A 108 5.14 -10.88 -6.00
CA MET A 108 6.30 -11.36 -6.76
C MET A 108 7.35 -12.00 -5.84
N ILE A 109 7.69 -11.36 -4.73
CA ILE A 109 8.65 -11.89 -3.75
C ILE A 109 8.08 -13.14 -3.06
N GLY A 110 6.82 -13.09 -2.63
CA GLY A 110 6.16 -14.22 -1.97
C GLY A 110 6.10 -15.46 -2.86
N PHE A 111 5.75 -15.28 -4.13
CA PHE A 111 5.68 -16.38 -5.10
C PHE A 111 7.07 -16.93 -5.44
N ALA A 112 8.06 -16.06 -5.66
CA ALA A 112 9.44 -16.47 -5.90
C ALA A 112 10.02 -17.24 -4.70
N ALA A 113 9.75 -16.78 -3.47
CA ALA A 113 10.16 -17.45 -2.25
C ALA A 113 9.46 -18.82 -2.06
N SER A 114 8.18 -18.91 -2.43
CA SER A 114 7.43 -20.17 -2.43
C SER A 114 8.09 -21.21 -3.34
N LEU A 115 8.37 -20.84 -4.60
CA LEU A 115 8.99 -21.72 -5.59
C LEU A 115 10.41 -22.14 -5.17
N LEU A 116 11.23 -21.17 -4.74
CA LEU A 116 12.60 -21.44 -4.32
C LEU A 116 12.65 -22.29 -3.04
N GLY A 117 11.79 -21.98 -2.07
CA GLY A 117 11.69 -22.73 -0.82
C GLY A 117 11.31 -24.18 -1.09
N GLU A 118 10.35 -24.42 -1.97
CA GLU A 118 9.98 -25.78 -2.37
C GLU A 118 11.09 -26.49 -3.14
N ALA A 119 11.78 -25.82 -4.06
CA ALA A 119 12.90 -26.40 -4.79
C ALA A 119 14.04 -26.85 -3.85
N ILE A 120 14.30 -26.10 -2.76
CA ILE A 120 15.35 -26.44 -1.80
C ILE A 120 14.90 -27.50 -0.78
N THR A 121 13.66 -27.39 -0.28
CA THR A 121 13.19 -28.21 0.85
C THR A 121 12.35 -29.42 0.43
N GLY A 122 11.85 -29.45 -0.80
CA GLY A 122 10.87 -30.43 -1.28
C GLY A 122 9.46 -30.27 -0.68
N LYS A 123 9.21 -29.18 0.07
CA LYS A 123 7.91 -28.93 0.74
C LYS A 123 7.30 -27.65 0.20
N GLY A 124 5.98 -27.68 -0.06
CA GLY A 124 5.23 -26.48 -0.41
C GLY A 124 5.27 -25.41 0.69
N ILE A 125 4.88 -24.18 0.35
CA ILE A 125 5.02 -23.04 1.26
C ILE A 125 4.08 -23.15 2.46
N LEU A 126 2.88 -23.67 2.27
CA LEU A 126 1.92 -23.85 3.36
C LEU A 126 2.42 -24.91 4.33
N ALA A 127 2.98 -26.00 3.82
CA ALA A 127 3.63 -27.02 4.64
C ALA A 127 4.84 -26.47 5.42
N GLN A 128 5.63 -25.57 4.83
CA GLN A 128 6.73 -24.89 5.52
C GLN A 128 6.25 -23.93 6.62
N LEU A 129 5.06 -23.34 6.45
CA LEU A 129 4.42 -22.48 7.45
C LEU A 129 3.65 -23.28 8.52
N ASN A 130 3.69 -24.62 8.49
CA ASN A 130 2.94 -25.51 9.37
C ASN A 130 1.42 -25.34 9.27
N LEU A 131 0.93 -25.01 8.07
CA LEU A 131 -0.50 -24.94 7.78
C LEU A 131 -1.00 -26.30 7.26
N GLU A 132 -2.28 -26.58 7.52
CA GLU A 132 -2.94 -27.81 7.06
C GLU A 132 -3.10 -27.79 5.53
N THR A 133 -2.67 -28.87 4.89
CA THR A 133 -2.74 -29.05 3.42
C THR A 133 -3.33 -30.43 3.09
N GLY A 134 -3.87 -30.58 1.88
CA GLY A 134 -4.63 -31.78 1.49
C GLY A 134 -6.02 -31.84 2.13
N VAL A 135 -6.58 -30.68 2.49
CA VAL A 135 -7.90 -30.52 3.11
C VAL A 135 -8.83 -29.75 2.16
N PRO A 136 -10.15 -29.95 2.24
CA PRO A 136 -11.06 -29.15 1.45
C PRO A 136 -10.99 -27.67 1.88
N ILE A 137 -11.22 -26.75 0.93
CA ILE A 137 -11.03 -25.30 1.13
C ILE A 137 -11.79 -24.76 2.35
N TYR A 138 -12.97 -25.30 2.66
CA TYR A 138 -13.78 -24.82 3.80
C TYR A 138 -13.21 -25.22 5.18
N GLU A 139 -12.24 -26.12 5.23
CA GLU A 139 -11.49 -26.50 6.44
C GLU A 139 -10.18 -25.72 6.57
N ALA A 140 -9.71 -25.08 5.51
CA ALA A 140 -8.48 -24.30 5.52
C ALA A 140 -8.59 -23.06 6.43
N GLU A 141 -7.44 -22.58 6.91
CA GLU A 141 -7.38 -21.46 7.84
C GLU A 141 -8.07 -20.20 7.25
N PRO A 142 -9.02 -19.57 7.96
CA PRO A 142 -9.74 -18.41 7.45
C PRO A 142 -8.85 -17.23 7.04
N LEU A 143 -7.72 -17.03 7.73
CA LEU A 143 -6.78 -15.96 7.40
C LEU A 143 -6.07 -16.21 6.06
N LEU A 144 -5.74 -17.47 5.77
CA LEU A 144 -5.19 -17.88 4.47
C LEU A 144 -6.22 -17.68 3.36
N LEU A 145 -7.48 -18.05 3.58
CA LEU A 145 -8.56 -17.83 2.62
C LEU A 145 -8.80 -16.34 2.35
N PHE A 146 -8.75 -15.52 3.40
CA PHE A 146 -8.82 -14.06 3.25
C PHE A 146 -7.63 -13.52 2.45
N PHE A 147 -6.42 -14.00 2.72
CA PHE A 147 -5.23 -13.63 1.97
C PHE A 147 -5.35 -13.98 0.47
N ILE A 148 -5.85 -15.18 0.15
CA ILE A 148 -6.10 -15.61 -1.23
C ILE A 148 -7.16 -14.72 -1.89
N LEU A 149 -8.28 -14.46 -1.21
CA LEU A 149 -9.33 -13.57 -1.71
C LEU A 149 -8.80 -12.16 -1.96
N PHE A 150 -8.06 -11.59 -1.01
CA PHE A 150 -7.43 -10.28 -1.14
C PHE A 150 -6.49 -10.24 -2.36
N THR A 151 -5.68 -11.29 -2.53
CA THR A 151 -4.72 -11.39 -3.65
C THR A 151 -5.44 -11.45 -4.99
N LEU A 152 -6.52 -12.23 -5.11
CA LEU A 152 -7.33 -12.31 -6.33
C LEU A 152 -8.05 -10.99 -6.65
N LEU A 153 -8.66 -10.36 -5.64
CA LEU A 153 -9.33 -9.06 -5.82
C LEU A 153 -8.34 -7.96 -6.19
N GLY A 154 -7.14 -7.98 -5.60
CA GLY A 154 -6.05 -7.08 -5.99
C GLY A 154 -5.57 -7.31 -7.42
N ALA A 155 -5.46 -8.58 -7.85
CA ALA A 155 -5.00 -8.92 -9.19
C ALA A 155 -5.92 -8.40 -10.31
N ILE A 156 -7.23 -8.34 -10.05
CA ILE A 156 -8.23 -7.81 -11.00
C ILE A 156 -8.50 -6.31 -10.82
N GLY A 157 -7.84 -5.65 -9.86
CA GLY A 157 -8.04 -4.24 -9.53
C GLY A 157 -9.36 -3.90 -8.84
N ALA A 158 -10.08 -4.91 -8.31
CA ALA A 158 -11.34 -4.69 -7.61
C ALA A 158 -11.17 -3.93 -6.28
N LEU A 159 -9.95 -3.90 -5.72
CA LEU A 159 -9.62 -3.12 -4.53
C LEU A 159 -9.40 -1.62 -4.83
N GLY A 160 -9.45 -1.22 -6.09
CA GLY A 160 -9.29 0.15 -6.60
C GLY A 160 -8.08 0.27 -7.51
N ASP A 161 -8.26 0.92 -8.65
CA ASP A 161 -7.27 1.07 -9.72
C ASP A 161 -7.02 2.55 -10.06
N ARG A 162 -7.03 3.39 -9.01
CA ARG A 162 -7.09 4.86 -9.16
C ARG A 162 -5.80 5.47 -9.69
N GLY A 163 -5.96 6.55 -10.47
CA GLY A 163 -4.87 7.27 -11.11
C GLY A 163 -4.28 6.53 -12.31
N GLN A 164 -3.23 7.10 -12.93
CA GLN A 164 -2.60 6.51 -14.11
C GLN A 164 -1.07 6.57 -14.03
N PHE A 165 -0.42 5.58 -14.60
CA PHE A 165 1.01 5.66 -14.89
C PHE A 165 1.19 6.28 -16.27
N VAL A 166 1.91 7.39 -16.31
CA VAL A 166 2.27 8.06 -17.56
C VAL A 166 3.77 7.90 -17.76
N ASP A 167 4.16 7.48 -18.95
CA ASP A 167 5.56 7.33 -19.30
C ASP A 167 6.24 8.71 -19.28
N ASP A 168 7.50 8.71 -18.85
CA ASP A 168 8.32 9.91 -18.97
C ASP A 168 8.47 10.24 -20.47
N PRO A 169 8.33 11.51 -20.89
CA PRO A 169 8.44 11.87 -22.29
C PRO A 169 9.77 11.35 -22.81
N ALA A 170 9.70 10.47 -23.81
CA ALA A 170 10.88 9.91 -24.43
C ALA A 170 11.80 11.06 -24.83
N THR A 171 13.03 11.07 -24.32
CA THR A 171 14.12 11.68 -25.07
C THR A 171 14.04 11.06 -26.46
N GLY A 172 13.65 11.88 -27.44
CA GLY A 172 13.21 11.44 -28.77
C GLY A 172 14.22 10.53 -29.45
N VAL A 173 13.84 9.93 -30.59
CA VAL A 173 14.58 9.09 -31.57
C VAL A 173 16.06 8.71 -31.31
N GLU A 174 16.91 9.58 -30.76
CA GLU A 174 18.19 9.25 -30.08
C GLU A 174 18.07 8.18 -28.97
N GLY A 175 16.92 8.02 -28.31
CA GLY A 175 16.73 7.02 -27.26
C GLY A 175 16.51 5.58 -27.74
N ALA A 176 16.30 5.36 -29.04
CA ALA A 176 16.07 4.04 -29.64
C ALA A 176 17.34 3.39 -30.19
N VAL A 177 18.43 4.16 -30.35
CA VAL A 177 19.75 3.67 -30.74
C VAL A 177 20.59 3.54 -29.48
N ILE A 178 20.66 2.34 -28.92
CA ILE A 178 21.56 2.05 -27.81
C ILE A 178 22.98 2.10 -28.38
N PRO A 179 23.83 3.08 -28.00
CA PRO A 179 25.20 3.09 -28.49
C PRO A 179 25.89 1.81 -28.00
N PRO A 180 26.70 1.12 -28.82
CA PRO A 180 27.43 -0.06 -28.39
C PRO A 180 28.40 0.31 -27.27
N GLY A 181 27.96 0.15 -26.02
CA GLY A 181 28.73 0.42 -24.81
C GLY A 181 29.52 -0.79 -24.35
N LYS A 182 30.56 -0.57 -23.53
CA LYS A 182 31.49 -1.60 -23.05
C LYS A 182 31.01 -2.39 -21.82
N GLY A 183 29.73 -2.29 -21.44
CA GLY A 183 29.16 -2.92 -20.24
C GLY A 183 28.20 -4.08 -20.52
N LEU A 184 28.01 -4.97 -19.53
CA LEU A 184 27.06 -6.10 -19.59
C LEU A 184 25.64 -5.65 -19.98
N ARG A 185 25.22 -4.47 -19.53
CA ARG A 185 23.91 -3.88 -19.88
C ARG A 185 23.81 -3.49 -21.36
N SER A 186 24.83 -2.84 -21.91
CA SER A 186 24.86 -2.48 -23.33
C SER A 186 24.98 -3.71 -24.25
N ALA A 187 25.67 -4.76 -23.79
CA ALA A 187 25.73 -6.05 -24.50
C ALA A 187 24.38 -6.79 -24.55
N LEU A 188 23.52 -6.56 -23.55
CA LEU A 188 22.15 -7.09 -23.50
C LEU A 188 21.13 -6.14 -24.15
N GLY A 189 21.56 -5.05 -24.80
CA GLY A 189 20.66 -4.07 -25.41
C GLY A 189 19.84 -3.29 -24.38
N LEU A 190 20.41 -2.99 -23.22
CA LEU A 190 19.82 -2.15 -22.19
C LEU A 190 20.56 -0.81 -22.10
N LYS A 191 19.82 0.27 -21.79
CA LYS A 191 20.42 1.60 -21.56
C LYS A 191 21.35 1.55 -20.33
N GLU A 192 22.47 2.26 -20.38
CA GLU A 192 23.45 2.31 -19.27
C GLU A 192 22.85 2.93 -17.98
N GLY A 193 21.81 3.76 -18.12
CA GLY A 193 20.95 4.23 -17.03
C GLY A 193 19.48 3.91 -17.30
N GLY A 194 18.77 3.42 -16.28
CA GLY A 194 17.34 3.06 -16.34
C GLY A 194 17.03 1.69 -15.72
N PRO A 195 15.75 1.27 -15.73
CA PRO A 195 15.30 -0.02 -15.21
C PRO A 195 16.03 -1.18 -15.89
N LEU A 196 16.40 -2.21 -15.12
CA LEU A 196 17.18 -3.36 -15.62
C LEU A 196 16.47 -4.15 -16.75
N PHE A 197 15.13 -4.10 -16.81
CA PHE A 197 14.35 -4.73 -17.89
C PHE A 197 13.72 -3.73 -18.86
N GLY A 198 14.01 -2.42 -18.72
CA GLY A 198 13.30 -1.37 -19.45
C GLY A 198 11.79 -1.31 -19.16
N PHE A 199 11.33 -1.89 -18.05
CA PHE A 199 9.92 -1.89 -17.69
C PHE A 199 9.43 -0.49 -17.31
N THR A 200 8.24 -0.15 -17.80
CA THR A 200 7.44 0.96 -17.29
C THR A 200 6.71 0.51 -16.01
N LYS A 201 6.25 1.45 -15.19
CA LYS A 201 5.43 1.12 -14.01
C LYS A 201 4.17 0.32 -14.35
N ALA A 202 3.58 0.53 -15.53
CA ALA A 202 2.44 -0.25 -16.00
C ALA A 202 2.81 -1.72 -16.28
N ASN A 203 3.97 -1.97 -16.88
CA ASN A 203 4.46 -3.33 -17.11
C ASN A 203 4.74 -4.04 -15.78
N GLU A 204 5.36 -3.35 -14.82
CA GLU A 204 5.61 -3.91 -13.49
C GLU A 204 4.32 -4.22 -12.74
N LEU A 205 3.31 -3.36 -12.87
CA LEU A 205 1.99 -3.61 -12.30
C LEU A 205 1.38 -4.89 -12.89
N PHE A 206 1.46 -5.07 -14.21
CA PHE A 206 0.95 -6.27 -14.86
C PHE A 206 1.71 -7.54 -14.42
N VAL A 207 3.04 -7.49 -14.34
CA VAL A 207 3.84 -8.60 -13.81
C VAL A 207 3.48 -8.90 -12.35
N GLY A 208 3.21 -7.86 -11.55
CA GLY A 208 2.69 -8.00 -10.19
C GLY A 208 1.35 -8.73 -10.14
N ARG A 209 0.39 -8.37 -11.02
CA ARG A 209 -0.91 -9.05 -11.13
C ARG A 209 -0.77 -10.51 -11.57
N LEU A 210 0.15 -10.81 -12.50
CA LEU A 210 0.47 -12.19 -12.89
C LEU A 210 1.02 -12.99 -11.71
N ALA A 211 1.93 -12.41 -10.92
CA ALA A 211 2.46 -13.05 -9.73
C ALA A 211 1.37 -13.28 -8.67
N GLN A 212 0.45 -12.33 -8.48
CA GLN A 212 -0.70 -12.50 -7.59
C GLN A 212 -1.58 -13.68 -8.02
N LEU A 213 -1.91 -13.80 -9.31
CA LEU A 213 -2.70 -14.91 -9.83
C LEU A 213 -1.97 -16.25 -9.68
N GLY A 214 -0.70 -16.31 -10.10
CA GLY A 214 0.12 -17.51 -9.99
C GLY A 214 0.23 -17.98 -8.54
N PHE A 215 0.46 -17.05 -7.62
CA PHE A 215 0.58 -17.34 -6.18
C PHE A 215 -0.75 -17.79 -5.58
N ALA A 216 -1.84 -17.08 -5.86
CA ALA A 216 -3.16 -17.45 -5.35
C ALA A 216 -3.57 -18.87 -5.82
N PHE A 217 -3.37 -19.18 -7.10
CA PHE A 217 -3.70 -20.51 -7.62
C PHE A 217 -2.77 -21.60 -7.10
N SER A 218 -1.48 -21.33 -6.92
CA SER A 218 -0.59 -22.31 -6.30
C SER A 218 -0.96 -22.61 -4.84
N LEU A 219 -1.39 -21.59 -4.08
CA LEU A 219 -1.84 -21.77 -2.70
C LEU A 219 -3.16 -22.57 -2.64
N ILE A 220 -4.12 -22.26 -3.51
CA ILE A 220 -5.37 -23.04 -3.61
C ILE A 220 -5.05 -24.51 -3.96
N GLY A 221 -4.17 -24.72 -4.94
CA GLY A 221 -3.72 -26.06 -5.31
C GLY A 221 -3.10 -26.79 -4.12
N GLU A 222 -2.22 -26.12 -3.36
CA GLU A 222 -1.56 -26.72 -2.20
C GLU A 222 -2.55 -27.05 -1.07
N ILE A 223 -3.53 -26.19 -0.81
CA ILE A 223 -4.61 -26.46 0.15
C ILE A 223 -5.33 -27.76 -0.22
N ILE A 224 -5.76 -27.90 -1.47
CA ILE A 224 -6.62 -29.02 -1.90
C ILE A 224 -5.80 -30.31 -2.07
N THR A 225 -4.63 -30.23 -2.70
CA THR A 225 -3.88 -31.42 -3.12
C THR A 225 -2.74 -31.79 -2.19
N GLY A 226 -2.35 -30.91 -1.27
CA GLY A 226 -1.18 -31.11 -0.40
C GLY A 226 0.16 -31.02 -1.12
N LYS A 227 0.20 -30.48 -2.34
CA LYS A 227 1.41 -30.41 -3.18
C LYS A 227 1.76 -28.96 -3.42
N GLY A 228 3.02 -28.59 -3.27
CA GLY A 228 3.47 -27.23 -3.52
C GLY A 228 3.41 -26.83 -5.00
N ALA A 229 3.70 -25.57 -5.29
CA ALA A 229 3.67 -24.98 -6.62
C ALA A 229 4.57 -25.71 -7.63
N LEU A 230 5.78 -26.11 -7.24
CA LEU A 230 6.73 -26.80 -8.12
C LEU A 230 6.25 -28.21 -8.46
N ALA A 231 5.75 -28.95 -7.47
CA ALA A 231 5.14 -30.26 -7.67
C ALA A 231 3.88 -30.17 -8.54
N GLN A 232 3.04 -29.15 -8.36
CA GLN A 232 1.90 -28.88 -9.23
C GLN A 232 2.35 -28.65 -10.67
N LEU A 233 3.35 -27.79 -10.90
CA LEU A 233 3.87 -27.54 -12.25
C LEU A 233 4.40 -28.82 -12.92
N ASN A 234 5.13 -29.67 -12.19
CA ASN A 234 5.60 -30.95 -12.72
C ASN A 234 4.44 -31.87 -13.14
N ILE A 235 3.38 -31.94 -12.33
CA ILE A 235 2.22 -32.79 -12.60
C ILE A 235 1.40 -32.26 -13.79
N GLU A 236 1.12 -30.96 -13.80
CA GLU A 236 0.24 -30.34 -14.80
C GLU A 236 0.92 -30.19 -16.17
N THR A 237 2.23 -29.96 -16.20
CA THR A 237 2.98 -29.86 -17.47
C THR A 237 3.48 -31.21 -17.98
N GLY A 238 3.60 -32.21 -17.09
CA GLY A 238 4.25 -33.48 -17.39
C GLY A 238 5.77 -33.41 -17.58
N VAL A 239 6.38 -32.24 -17.38
CA VAL A 239 7.84 -32.04 -17.53
C VAL A 239 8.56 -32.50 -16.27
N PRO A 240 9.57 -33.39 -16.35
CA PRO A 240 10.34 -33.84 -15.20
C PRO A 240 10.92 -32.68 -14.38
N ILE A 241 11.01 -32.85 -13.05
CA ILE A 241 11.50 -31.78 -12.15
C ILE A 241 12.90 -31.30 -12.57
N SER A 242 13.79 -32.20 -13.00
CA SER A 242 15.13 -31.86 -13.47
C SER A 242 15.16 -30.94 -14.69
N GLU A 243 14.11 -30.95 -15.51
CA GLU A 243 13.97 -30.08 -16.69
C GLU A 243 13.23 -28.78 -16.36
N ILE A 244 12.34 -28.80 -15.37
CA ILE A 244 11.56 -27.63 -14.95
C ILE A 244 12.33 -26.72 -13.98
N GLU A 245 13.24 -27.28 -13.18
CA GLU A 245 14.05 -26.56 -12.19
C GLU A 245 14.78 -25.33 -12.77
N PRO A 246 15.50 -25.42 -13.91
CA PRO A 246 16.15 -24.26 -14.50
C PRO A 246 15.17 -23.17 -14.93
N LEU A 247 14.00 -23.54 -15.47
CA LEU A 247 12.96 -22.61 -15.88
C LEU A 247 12.30 -21.92 -14.68
N VAL A 248 12.10 -22.66 -13.59
CA VAL A 248 11.57 -22.13 -12.34
C VAL A 248 12.59 -21.22 -11.67
N LEU A 249 13.87 -21.59 -11.63
CA LEU A 249 14.93 -20.75 -11.10
C LEU A 249 15.06 -19.43 -11.89
N PHE A 250 14.92 -19.49 -13.22
CA PHE A 250 14.83 -18.30 -14.04
C PHE A 250 13.63 -17.42 -13.66
N ASN A 251 12.44 -18.00 -13.45
CA ASN A 251 11.26 -17.27 -12.99
C ASN A 251 11.47 -16.63 -11.61
N VAL A 252 12.07 -17.36 -10.67
CA VAL A 252 12.43 -16.83 -9.33
C VAL A 252 13.31 -15.61 -9.46
N LEU A 253 14.38 -15.70 -10.27
CA LEU A 253 15.29 -14.59 -10.50
C LEU A 253 14.58 -13.41 -11.18
N PHE A 254 13.75 -13.69 -12.19
CA PHE A 254 12.96 -12.69 -12.89
C PHE A 254 12.04 -11.92 -11.93
N PHE A 255 11.22 -12.61 -11.14
CA PHE A 255 10.30 -11.98 -10.19
C PHE A 255 11.04 -11.22 -9.09
N PHE A 256 12.15 -11.77 -8.58
CA PHE A 256 12.95 -11.08 -7.56
C PHE A 256 13.53 -9.76 -8.10
N ILE A 257 14.11 -9.78 -9.30
CA ILE A 257 14.64 -8.57 -9.91
C ILE A 257 13.52 -7.59 -10.26
N ALA A 258 12.40 -8.06 -10.83
CA ALA A 258 11.26 -7.21 -11.18
C ALA A 258 10.63 -6.56 -9.93
N ALA A 259 10.62 -7.26 -8.79
CA ALA A 259 10.11 -6.73 -7.54
C ALA A 259 10.98 -5.61 -6.96
N LEU A 260 12.31 -5.71 -7.11
CA LEU A 260 13.25 -4.73 -6.56
C LEU A 260 13.55 -3.56 -7.49
N ASN A 261 13.46 -3.79 -8.80
CA ASN A 261 13.76 -2.78 -9.79
C ASN A 261 12.55 -1.85 -9.99
N PRO A 262 12.71 -0.52 -9.84
CA PRO A 262 11.64 0.42 -10.15
C PRO A 262 11.52 0.67 -11.66
N GLY A 263 10.28 0.73 -12.15
CA GLY A 263 9.98 1.00 -13.55
C GLY A 263 10.01 2.49 -13.86
N THR A 264 10.20 2.81 -15.14
CA THR A 264 10.10 4.19 -15.63
C THR A 264 8.67 4.72 -15.61
N GLY A 265 8.51 6.04 -15.60
CA GLY A 265 7.21 6.70 -15.60
C GLY A 265 6.80 7.26 -14.23
N LYS A 266 5.83 8.15 -14.26
CA LYS A 266 5.31 8.87 -13.09
C LYS A 266 3.85 8.49 -12.84
N PHE A 267 3.50 8.43 -11.56
CA PHE A 267 2.11 8.32 -11.16
C PHE A 267 1.47 9.70 -11.25
N VAL A 268 0.28 9.76 -11.83
CA VAL A 268 -0.52 10.98 -11.97
C VAL A 268 -1.89 10.70 -11.39
N THR A 269 -2.38 11.62 -10.55
CA THR A 269 -3.71 11.49 -9.97
C THR A 269 -4.78 11.94 -10.96
N ASP A 270 -6.02 11.49 -10.79
CA ASP A 270 -7.12 11.84 -11.70
C ASP A 270 -7.46 13.33 -11.69
N GLU A 271 -7.05 14.06 -10.65
CA GLU A 271 -7.16 15.52 -10.58
C GLU A 271 -6.08 16.20 -11.44
N ASP A 272 -4.85 15.69 -11.44
CA ASP A 272 -3.72 16.25 -12.20
C ASP A 272 -3.83 16.01 -13.71
N LEU A 273 -4.63 15.02 -14.16
CA LEU A 273 -4.88 14.75 -15.59
C LEU A 273 -5.86 15.75 -16.24
N GLN A 274 -6.60 16.53 -15.46
CA GLN A 274 -7.66 17.42 -15.97
C GLN A 274 -7.21 18.87 -16.23
N ASP A 275 -6.00 19.24 -15.76
CA ASP A 275 -5.37 20.55 -15.92
C ASP A 275 -4.45 20.64 -17.16
#